data_AF-A0A359GVY9-F1
#
_entry.id   AF-A0A359GVY9-F1
#
_cell.length_a   1.000
_cell.length_b   1.000
_cell.length_c   1.000
_cell.angle_alpha   90.00
_cell.angle_beta   90.00
_cell.angle_gamma   90.00
#
_symmetry.space_group_name_H-M   'P 1'
#
loop_
_entity.id
_entity.type
_entity.pdbx_description
1 polymer ?
#
loop_
_entity_poly.entity_id
_entity_poly.type
_entity_poly.pdbx_seq_one_letter_code
_entity_poly.pdbx_strand_id
1 'polypeptide(L)'
;MSEQDENKLIAQRRVKLDAIRSERQAFPNGFARRHIAAELHSLCDGKSQAELEELALETAIAGRIVRMRGPFVVIKDASGQMQLYMNNKSFSEDLARELKSLDLG
;
A
#
# COMPACT_ATOMS: atom_id res chain seq x y z
N MET A 1 -4.27 15.48 -19.77
CA MET A 1 -5.15 14.31 -20.01
C MET A 1 -6.42 14.83 -20.62
N SER A 2 -6.97 14.19 -21.65
CA SER A 2 -8.25 14.61 -22.21
C SER A 2 -9.41 14.11 -21.32
N GLU A 3 -10.58 14.75 -21.38
CA GLU A 3 -11.80 14.28 -20.70
C GLU A 3 -12.15 12.83 -21.08
N GLN A 4 -11.84 12.41 -22.31
CA GLN A 4 -12.03 11.04 -22.76
C GLN A 4 -11.09 10.03 -22.06
N ASP A 5 -9.86 10.43 -21.75
CA ASP A 5 -8.91 9.58 -21.02
C ASP A 5 -9.28 9.45 -19.55
N GLU A 6 -9.78 10.53 -18.93
CA GLU A 6 -10.32 10.50 -17.57
C GLU A 6 -11.53 9.56 -17.47
N ASN A 7 -12.46 9.65 -18.42
CA ASN A 7 -13.61 8.76 -18.49
C ASN A 7 -13.20 7.28 -18.62
N LYS A 8 -12.13 6.97 -19.37
CA LYS A 8 -11.58 5.60 -19.45
C LYS A 8 -11.00 5.13 -18.12
N LEU A 9 -10.22 5.98 -17.43
CA LEU A 9 -9.63 5.63 -16.13
C LEU A 9 -10.70 5.40 -15.06
N ILE A 10 -11.74 6.24 -15.03
CA ILE A 10 -12.87 6.08 -14.11
C ILE A 10 -13.60 4.76 -14.40
N ALA A 11 -13.86 4.44 -15.67
CA ALA A 11 -14.50 3.19 -16.06
C ALA A 11 -13.67 1.96 -15.61
N GLN A 12 -12.35 1.99 -15.80
CA GLN A 12 -11.47 0.91 -15.35
C GLN A 12 -11.50 0.71 -13.82
N ARG A 13 -11.49 1.80 -13.04
CA ARG A 13 -11.60 1.72 -11.58
C ARG A 13 -12.94 1.15 -11.12
N ARG A 14 -14.04 1.47 -11.81
CA ARG A 14 -15.37 0.89 -11.52
C ARG A 14 -15.38 -0.61 -11.77
N VAL A 15 -14.82 -1.07 -12.89
CA VAL A 15 -14.70 -2.51 -13.19
C VAL A 15 -13.91 -3.24 -12.11
N LYS A 16 -12.77 -2.67 -11.65
CA LYS A 16 -11.99 -3.25 -10.54
C LYS A 16 -12.80 -3.32 -9.25
N LEU A 17 -13.54 -2.26 -8.92
CA LEU A 17 -14.40 -2.23 -7.73
C LEU A 17 -15.49 -3.31 -7.78
N ASP A 18 -16.13 -3.51 -8.94
CA ASP A 18 -17.17 -4.52 -9.09
C ASP A 18 -16.59 -5.94 -8.98
N ALA A 19 -15.38 -6.19 -9.50
CA ALA A 19 -14.67 -7.44 -9.28
C ALA A 19 -14.43 -7.69 -7.77
N ILE A 20 -13.91 -6.69 -7.04
CA ILE A 20 -13.69 -6.79 -5.59
C ILE A 20 -15.00 -7.10 -4.86
N ARG A 21 -16.12 -6.47 -5.24
CA ARG A 21 -17.44 -6.71 -4.62
C ARG A 21 -17.95 -8.13 -4.84
N SER A 22 -17.60 -8.77 -5.96
CA SER A 22 -17.98 -10.15 -6.25
C SER A 22 -17.19 -11.17 -5.42
N GLU A 23 -15.98 -10.81 -4.99
CA GLU A 23 -15.08 -11.68 -4.24
C GLU A 23 -15.15 -11.45 -2.73
N ARG A 24 -15.36 -10.20 -2.27
CA ARG A 24 -15.30 -9.82 -0.85
C ARG A 24 -16.02 -8.50 -0.52
N GLN A 25 -16.06 -8.16 0.78
CA GLN A 25 -16.45 -6.82 1.22
C GLN A 25 -15.46 -5.77 0.69
N ALA A 26 -15.91 -4.93 -0.25
CA ALA A 26 -15.05 -3.97 -0.95
C ALA A 26 -14.53 -2.81 -0.08
N PHE A 27 -15.27 -2.46 0.97
CA PHE A 27 -14.89 -1.40 1.91
C PHE A 27 -14.86 -1.97 3.34
N PRO A 28 -13.82 -2.75 3.69
CA PRO A 28 -13.66 -3.27 5.04
C PRO A 28 -13.22 -2.15 5.99
N ASN A 29 -13.60 -2.26 7.26
CA ASN A 29 -13.19 -1.34 8.33
C ASN A 29 -12.54 -2.09 9.51
N GLY A 30 -11.95 -3.26 9.25
CA GLY A 30 -11.35 -4.11 10.28
C GLY A 30 -9.85 -3.94 10.48
N PHE A 31 -9.18 -3.11 9.67
CA PHE A 31 -7.73 -2.96 9.74
C PHE A 31 -7.31 -2.08 10.93
N ALA A 32 -6.59 -2.66 11.88
CA ALA A 32 -6.00 -1.94 13.00
C ALA A 32 -4.51 -1.67 12.73
N ARG A 33 -4.16 -0.41 12.48
CA ARG A 33 -2.75 0.01 12.41
C ARG A 33 -2.12 -0.01 13.82
N ARG A 34 -0.84 -0.35 13.89
CA ARG A 34 -0.02 -0.29 15.12
C ARG A 34 0.78 0.99 15.25
N HIS A 35 1.19 1.58 14.14
CA HIS A 35 2.00 2.80 14.12
C HIS A 35 1.54 3.75 13.01
N ILE A 36 2.03 4.99 13.08
CA ILE A 36 2.00 5.96 11.98
C ILE A 36 3.40 6.18 11.41
N ALA A 37 3.50 6.76 10.21
CA ALA A 37 4.77 6.96 9.52
C ALA A 37 5.77 7.79 10.35
N ALA A 38 5.33 8.87 10.99
CA ALA A 38 6.21 9.72 11.80
C ALA A 38 6.79 9.00 13.02
N GLU A 39 6.03 8.11 13.67
CA GLU A 39 6.52 7.30 14.79
C GLU A 39 7.64 6.36 14.33
N LEU A 40 7.44 5.68 13.19
CA LEU A 40 8.45 4.78 12.64
C LEU A 40 9.73 5.53 12.25
N HIS A 41 9.60 6.72 11.64
CA HIS A 41 10.76 7.57 11.37
C HIS A 41 11.51 7.96 12.64
N SER A 42 10.79 8.43 13.66
CA SER A 42 11.41 8.79 14.94
C SER A 42 12.11 7.62 15.62
N LEU A 43 11.59 6.40 15.49
CA LEU A 43 12.16 5.19 16.11
C LEU A 43 13.35 4.64 15.32
N CYS A 44 13.40 4.84 14.00
CA CYS A 44 14.27 4.08 13.11
C CYS A 44 15.25 4.91 12.26
N ASP A 45 15.04 6.20 12.03
CA ASP A 45 15.85 6.98 11.07
C ASP A 45 17.34 7.06 11.45
N GLY A 46 17.66 7.04 12.75
CA GLY A 46 19.05 7.06 13.25
C GLY A 46 19.71 5.68 13.34
N LYS A 47 19.00 4.59 13.02
CA LYS A 47 19.51 3.22 13.16
C LYS A 47 20.14 2.74 11.85
N SER A 48 21.24 2.03 11.97
CA SER A 48 21.85 1.27 10.89
C SER A 48 21.02 0.05 10.51
N GLN A 49 21.32 -0.54 9.35
CA GLN A 49 20.67 -1.77 8.91
C GLN A 49 20.79 -2.91 9.94
N ALA A 50 21.98 -3.12 10.51
CA ALA A 50 22.20 -4.17 11.50
C ALA A 50 21.36 -3.96 12.78
N GLU A 51 21.25 -2.71 13.24
CA GLU A 51 20.42 -2.38 14.42
C GLU A 51 18.92 -2.55 14.13
N LEU A 52 18.48 -2.31 12.90
CA LEU A 52 17.09 -2.55 12.48
C LEU A 52 16.79 -4.04 12.36
N GLU A 53 17.74 -4.82 11.85
CA GLU A 53 17.65 -6.29 11.78
C GLU A 53 17.56 -6.90 13.19
N GLU A 54 18.38 -6.43 14.14
CA GLU A 54 18.33 -6.88 15.54
C GLU A 54 17.05 -6.43 16.26
N LEU A 55 16.59 -5.20 16.01
CA LEU A 55 15.35 -4.69 16.60
C LEU A 55 14.12 -5.52 16.17
N ALA A 56 14.14 -6.06 14.95
CA ALA A 56 13.09 -6.90 14.37
C ALA A 56 11.67 -6.32 14.60
N LEU A 57 11.53 -4.99 14.46
CA LEU A 57 10.28 -4.29 14.78
C LEU A 57 9.16 -4.70 13.83
N GLU A 58 8.21 -5.48 14.33
CA GLU A 58 6.99 -5.76 13.61
C GLU A 58 6.02 -4.56 13.69
N THR A 59 5.53 -4.10 12.55
CA THR A 59 4.59 -2.98 12.49
C THR A 59 3.38 -3.29 11.61
N ALA A 60 2.38 -2.41 11.66
CA ALA A 60 1.23 -2.39 10.76
C ALA A 60 0.86 -0.93 10.53
N ILE A 61 0.81 -0.48 9.28
CA ILE A 61 0.53 0.90 8.90
C ILE A 61 -0.49 0.95 7.76
N ALA A 62 -1.18 2.08 7.62
CA ALA A 62 -2.16 2.29 6.56
C ALA A 62 -2.07 3.73 6.04
N GLY A 63 -2.29 3.90 4.74
CA GLY A 63 -2.21 5.20 4.08
C GLY A 63 -2.62 5.14 2.61
N ARG A 64 -2.67 6.31 1.98
CA ARG A 64 -2.97 6.50 0.56
C ARG A 64 -1.78 6.09 -0.30
N ILE A 65 -1.98 5.34 -1.39
CA ILE A 65 -0.89 5.01 -2.30
C ILE A 65 -0.55 6.26 -3.12
N VAL A 66 0.68 6.76 -2.98
CA VAL A 66 1.13 7.99 -3.66
C VAL A 66 2.19 7.73 -4.73
N ARG A 67 2.86 6.58 -4.69
CA ARG A 67 3.85 6.18 -5.70
C ARG A 67 3.95 4.66 -5.78
N MET A 68 4.13 4.12 -6.99
CA MET A 68 4.43 2.71 -7.22
C MET A 68 5.52 2.59 -8.30
N ARG A 69 6.60 1.85 -8.00
CA ARG A 69 7.68 1.58 -8.96
C ARG A 69 8.32 0.22 -8.66
N GLY A 70 8.11 -0.75 -9.54
CA GLY A 70 8.59 -2.12 -9.34
C GLY A 70 8.03 -2.71 -8.03
N PRO A 71 8.87 -3.26 -7.13
CA PRO A 71 8.40 -3.80 -5.85
C PRO A 71 8.21 -2.72 -4.78
N PHE A 72 8.48 -1.45 -5.08
CA PHE A 72 8.38 -0.37 -4.08
C PHE A 72 7.05 0.37 -4.22
N VAL A 73 6.36 0.51 -3.09
CA VAL A 73 5.12 1.27 -2.97
C VAL A 73 5.30 2.31 -1.86
N VAL A 74 4.93 3.56 -2.12
CA VAL A 74 4.93 4.60 -1.08
C VAL A 74 3.49 4.87 -0.68
N ILE A 75 3.21 4.73 0.61
CA ILE A 75 1.95 5.14 1.20
C ILE A 75 2.12 6.45 1.99
N LYS A 76 1.05 7.25 2.07
CA LYS A 76 0.99 8.49 2.83
C LYS A 76 -0.14 8.43 3.84
N ASP A 77 0.18 8.63 5.12
CA ASP A 77 -0.81 8.84 6.18
C ASP A 77 -0.90 10.33 6.58
N ALA A 78 -1.58 10.63 7.69
CA ALA A 78 -1.71 12.01 8.17
C ALA A 78 -0.39 12.62 8.67
N SER A 79 0.60 11.78 9.00
CA SER A 79 1.86 12.16 9.63
C SER A 79 3.03 12.22 8.65
N GLY A 80 3.01 11.43 7.58
CA GLY A 80 4.13 11.35 6.65
C GLY A 80 3.97 10.30 5.55
N GLN A 81 5.09 9.93 4.94
CA GLN A 81 5.17 8.89 3.93
C GLN A 81 5.96 7.70 4.46
N MET A 82 5.63 6.50 4.01
CA MET A 82 6.42 5.31 4.29
C MET A 82 6.59 4.50 3.00
N GLN A 83 7.83 4.05 2.75
CA GLN A 83 8.12 3.15 1.64
C GLN A 83 7.95 1.69 2.09
N LEU A 84 7.14 0.96 1.34
CA LEU A 84 6.91 -0.46 1.48
C LEU A 84 7.72 -1.20 0.41
N TYR A 85 8.37 -2.29 0.81
CA TYR A 85 8.93 -3.26 -0.11
C TYR A 85 7.96 -4.45 -0.24
N MET A 86 7.34 -4.56 -1.41
CA MET A 86 6.30 -5.54 -1.72
C MET A 86 6.83 -6.46 -2.82
N ASN A 87 7.58 -7.48 -2.44
CA ASN A 87 8.07 -8.48 -3.38
C ASN A 87 6.94 -9.42 -3.79
N ASN A 88 6.39 -9.26 -4.99
CA ASN A 88 5.30 -10.11 -5.50
C ASN A 88 5.62 -11.63 -5.45
N LYS A 89 6.91 -12.02 -5.46
CA LYS A 89 7.31 -13.44 -5.37
C LYS A 89 7.17 -14.02 -3.96
N SER A 90 7.02 -13.20 -2.92
CA SER A 90 6.83 -13.65 -1.54
C SER A 90 5.36 -13.78 -1.14
N PHE A 91 4.42 -13.45 -2.03
CA PHE A 91 2.99 -13.55 -1.78
C PHE A 91 2.38 -14.75 -2.50
N SER A 92 1.22 -15.21 -2.04
CA SER A 92 0.41 -16.18 -2.80
C SER A 92 0.00 -15.59 -4.15
N GLU A 93 -0.35 -16.45 -5.11
CA GLU A 93 -0.74 -16.00 -6.46
C GLU A 93 -1.91 -15.01 -6.44
N ASP A 94 -2.90 -15.24 -5.58
CA ASP A 94 -4.06 -14.38 -5.44
C ASP A 94 -3.68 -13.01 -4.85
N LEU A 95 -2.87 -12.98 -3.79
CA LEU A 95 -2.38 -11.72 -3.23
C LEU A 95 -1.50 -10.98 -4.24
N ALA A 96 -0.61 -11.66 -4.95
CA ALA A 96 0.21 -11.04 -5.98
C ALA A 96 -0.64 -10.45 -7.12
N ARG A 97 -1.79 -11.07 -7.46
CA ARG A 97 -2.76 -10.55 -8.42
C ARG A 97 -3.45 -9.29 -7.89
N GLU A 98 -3.87 -9.29 -6.62
CA GLU A 98 -4.43 -8.11 -5.95
C GLU A 98 -3.44 -6.95 -5.88
N LEU A 99 -2.19 -7.21 -5.50
CA LEU A 99 -1.16 -6.17 -5.42
C LEU A 99 -0.89 -5.50 -6.77
N LYS A 100 -0.95 -6.26 -7.86
CA LYS A 100 -0.82 -5.73 -9.23
C LYS A 100 -2.03 -4.93 -9.68
N SER A 101 -3.20 -5.11 -9.06
CA SER A 101 -4.44 -4.41 -9.44
C SER A 101 -4.60 -3.06 -8.73
N LEU A 102 -3.80 -2.78 -7.70
CA LEU A 102 -3.80 -1.52 -6.96
C LEU A 102 -3.52 -0.32 -7.87
N ASP A 103 -4.19 0.79 -7.57
CA ASP A 103 -4.04 2.08 -8.27
C ASP A 103 -3.54 3.16 -7.31
N LEU A 104 -2.92 4.21 -7.85
CA LEU A 104 -2.59 5.41 -7.07
C LEU A 104 -3.87 6.08 -6.54
N GLY A 105 -3.94 6.35 -5.24
CA GLY A 105 -5.08 6.98 -4.60
C GLY A 105 -5.45 6.38 -3.27
#